data_AF-A0A450TSB0-F1
#
_entry.id   AF-A0A450TSB0-F1
#
_cell.length_a   1.000
_cell.length_b   1.000
_cell.length_c   1.000
_cell.angle_alpha   90.00
_cell.angle_beta   90.00
_cell.angle_gamma   90.00
#
_symmetry.space_group_name_H-M   'P 1'
#
loop_
_entity.id
_entity.type
_entity.pdbx_description
1 polymer ?
#
loop_
_entity_poly.entity_id
_entity_poly.type
_entity_poly.pdbx_seq_one_letter_code
_entity_poly.pdbx_strand_id
1 'polypeptide(L)'
;MKLENFKDVRDSIEKNQSRAFHLLLGNGFSMAYDPNIFSYNALHDFVTKLDDKDLSIILDVIKTQNFEVIMQHLDNFSALIAAFEGDLGLRKRVDKASVNLKSSLLNAVKALHPEHVFEVPEEKSKACSRFLKRFLDSGGNIFSTNYDLLLYWVLMRNSVVNHVDGCGRELENPDEFVPPEEQEWSELIWGKNRDAQNVFYVHGALPFFDTGTAVTKEEYDGYNNLLENISGRMAKGEYPIFVTAGDGQQKLSHIKHNEYLTFCYENLCNAEGSLVTFGFNFGKYDEHIIKAINRAAKHGRKVKDKLWSIYIGVYSDSDKEHIEQIEDKFKCKVHIFDAKTARVWG
;
A
#
# COMPACT_ATOMS: atom_id res chain seq x y z
N MET A 1 -4.63 0.25 27.34
CA MET A 1 -5.39 -0.88 26.74
C MET A 1 -4.78 -2.23 27.13
N LYS A 2 -5.56 -3.34 27.12
CA LYS A 2 -4.98 -4.69 27.35
C LYS A 2 -4.24 -5.13 26.08
N LEU A 3 -2.98 -5.57 26.22
CA LEU A 3 -2.23 -6.16 25.11
C LEU A 3 -2.70 -7.60 24.89
N GLU A 4 -3.35 -7.84 23.75
CA GLU A 4 -3.75 -9.16 23.27
C GLU A 4 -2.61 -9.84 22.51
N ASN A 5 -2.76 -11.11 22.16
CA ASN A 5 -1.92 -11.77 21.16
C ASN A 5 -2.75 -12.14 19.93
N PHE A 6 -2.09 -12.47 18.82
CA PHE A 6 -2.79 -12.72 17.56
C PHE A 6 -3.72 -13.93 17.62
N LYS A 7 -3.51 -14.84 18.59
CA LYS A 7 -4.47 -15.89 18.90
C LYS A 7 -5.82 -15.31 19.33
N ASP A 8 -5.83 -14.28 20.19
CA ASP A 8 -7.07 -13.62 20.61
C ASP A 8 -7.80 -12.99 19.41
N VAL A 9 -7.04 -12.39 18.47
CA VAL A 9 -7.59 -11.83 17.22
C VAL A 9 -8.22 -12.94 16.37
N ARG A 10 -7.52 -14.07 16.19
CA ARG A 10 -8.05 -15.23 15.47
C ARG A 10 -9.31 -15.78 16.12
N ASP A 11 -9.31 -15.94 17.44
CA ASP A 11 -10.47 -16.41 18.19
C ASP A 11 -11.66 -15.44 18.03
N SER A 12 -11.40 -14.13 17.87
CA SER A 12 -12.44 -13.14 17.54
C SER A 12 -13.03 -13.34 16.15
N ILE A 13 -12.19 -13.61 15.13
CA ILE A 13 -12.64 -13.93 13.77
C ILE A 13 -13.52 -15.18 13.79
N GLU A 14 -13.05 -16.26 14.42
CA GLU A 14 -13.74 -17.55 14.45
C GLU A 14 -15.08 -17.50 15.20
N LYS A 15 -15.19 -16.68 16.26
CA LYS A 15 -16.43 -16.51 17.04
C LYS A 15 -17.48 -15.64 16.35
N ASN A 16 -17.10 -14.82 15.37
CA ASN A 16 -17.99 -13.85 14.74
C ASN A 16 -18.16 -14.15 13.23
N GLN A 17 -18.67 -15.34 12.89
CA GLN A 17 -18.79 -15.81 11.50
C GLN A 17 -19.66 -14.95 10.58
N SER A 18 -20.59 -14.16 11.13
CA SER A 18 -21.41 -13.22 10.35
C SER A 18 -20.80 -11.84 10.18
N ARG A 19 -19.57 -11.61 10.68
CA ARG A 19 -18.87 -10.33 10.63
C ARG A 19 -17.67 -10.45 9.71
N ALA A 20 -17.56 -9.54 8.75
CA ALA A 20 -16.36 -9.36 7.96
C ALA A 20 -15.18 -8.87 8.81
N PHE A 21 -14.01 -9.48 8.63
CA PHE A 21 -12.74 -9.00 9.17
C PHE A 21 -11.82 -8.61 8.02
N HIS A 22 -11.65 -7.30 7.86
CA HIS A 22 -10.73 -6.72 6.90
C HIS A 22 -9.30 -6.72 7.44
N LEU A 23 -8.33 -6.66 6.54
CA LEU A 23 -6.90 -6.54 6.86
C LEU A 23 -6.34 -5.27 6.22
N LEU A 24 -5.60 -4.47 6.98
CA LEU A 24 -4.78 -3.35 6.48
C LEU A 24 -3.30 -3.67 6.69
N LEU A 25 -2.56 -3.77 5.60
CA LEU A 25 -1.12 -4.00 5.59
C LEU A 25 -0.36 -2.68 5.42
N GLY A 26 0.60 -2.45 6.31
CA GLY A 26 1.60 -1.38 6.20
C GLY A 26 3.01 -1.94 6.04
N ASN A 27 4.01 -1.05 5.95
CA ASN A 27 5.39 -1.43 5.59
C ASN A 27 6.00 -2.48 6.53
N GLY A 28 5.51 -2.56 7.78
CA GLY A 28 5.90 -3.63 8.71
C GLY A 28 5.57 -5.05 8.23
N PHE A 29 4.64 -5.23 7.29
CA PHE A 29 4.41 -6.50 6.59
C PHE A 29 5.64 -6.96 5.81
N SER A 30 6.25 -6.06 5.05
CA SER A 30 7.41 -6.31 4.21
C SER A 30 8.69 -6.35 5.06
N MET A 31 8.79 -5.50 6.08
CA MET A 31 9.87 -5.61 7.08
C MET A 31 9.84 -6.93 7.86
N ALA A 32 8.66 -7.50 8.11
CA ALA A 32 8.54 -8.80 8.77
C ALA A 32 9.02 -9.97 7.87
N TYR A 33 9.06 -9.77 6.56
CA TYR A 33 9.67 -10.73 5.62
C TYR A 33 11.19 -10.64 5.66
N ASP A 34 11.71 -9.43 5.44
CA ASP A 34 13.14 -9.11 5.48
C ASP A 34 13.39 -7.63 5.83
N PRO A 35 13.87 -7.33 7.06
CA PRO A 35 14.15 -5.96 7.47
C PRO A 35 15.38 -5.36 6.78
N ASN A 36 16.27 -6.18 6.21
CA ASN A 36 17.45 -5.68 5.50
C ASN A 36 17.09 -5.12 4.12
N ILE A 37 15.95 -5.53 3.57
CA ILE A 37 15.46 -5.08 2.26
C ILE A 37 14.46 -3.94 2.41
N PHE A 38 13.49 -4.08 3.33
CA PHE A 38 12.32 -3.20 3.41
C PHE A 38 12.39 -2.15 4.52
N SER A 39 13.55 -1.96 5.15
CA SER A 39 13.74 -0.89 6.12
C SER A 39 14.04 0.45 5.45
N TYR A 40 13.65 1.53 6.13
CA TYR A 40 14.02 2.90 5.74
C TYR A 40 15.54 3.08 5.62
N ASN A 41 16.33 2.39 6.45
CA ASN A 41 17.79 2.36 6.37
C ASN A 41 18.27 1.83 5.02
N ALA A 42 17.75 0.69 4.57
CA ALA A 42 18.18 0.06 3.32
C ALA A 42 17.92 0.96 2.11
N LEU A 43 16.75 1.60 2.08
CA LEU A 43 16.38 2.56 1.05
C LEU A 43 17.25 3.83 1.11
N HIS A 44 17.54 4.34 2.31
CA HIS A 44 18.44 5.48 2.51
C HIS A 44 19.86 5.18 2.02
N ASP A 45 20.40 4.03 2.38
CA ASP A 45 21.74 3.58 1.98
C ASP A 45 21.84 3.35 0.46
N PHE A 46 20.73 2.96 -0.18
CA PHE A 46 20.67 2.89 -1.64
C PHE A 46 20.73 4.28 -2.28
N VAL A 47 19.89 5.22 -1.82
CA VAL A 47 19.79 6.56 -2.43
C VAL A 47 21.08 7.36 -2.25
N THR A 48 21.73 7.24 -1.08
CA THR A 48 23.03 7.90 -0.82
C THR A 48 24.15 7.42 -1.75
N LYS A 49 24.06 6.21 -2.31
CA LYS A 49 25.04 5.67 -3.26
C LYS A 49 24.82 6.12 -4.71
N LEU A 50 23.71 6.80 -5.03
CA LEU A 50 23.38 7.24 -6.39
C LEU A 50 24.21 8.46 -6.86
N ASP A 51 25.06 9.05 -6.00
CA ASP A 51 25.92 10.20 -6.28
C ASP A 51 25.17 11.44 -6.86
N ASP A 52 23.89 11.62 -6.49
CA ASP A 52 23.12 12.81 -6.82
C ASP A 52 23.41 13.91 -5.77
N LYS A 53 24.11 14.96 -6.20
CA LYS A 53 24.52 16.08 -5.35
C LYS A 53 23.36 16.75 -4.61
N ASP A 54 22.21 16.90 -5.24
CA ASP A 54 21.07 17.57 -4.62
C ASP A 54 20.44 16.65 -3.58
N LEU A 55 20.29 15.36 -3.89
CA LEU A 55 19.77 14.38 -2.93
C LEU A 55 20.71 14.19 -1.74
N SER A 56 22.03 14.14 -1.96
CA SER A 56 23.01 14.06 -0.86
C SER A 56 22.88 15.24 0.10
N ILE A 57 22.78 16.47 -0.43
CA ILE A 57 22.58 17.67 0.41
C ILE A 57 21.27 17.57 1.20
N ILE A 58 20.19 17.14 0.56
CA ILE A 58 18.87 17.01 1.20
C ILE A 58 18.94 15.99 2.34
N LEU A 59 19.55 14.82 2.10
CA LEU A 59 19.68 13.75 3.08
C LEU A 59 20.60 14.14 4.25
N ASP A 60 21.67 14.89 3.99
CA ASP A 60 22.58 15.38 5.04
C ASP A 60 21.89 16.41 5.96
N VAL A 61 21.04 17.26 5.38
CA VAL A 61 20.32 18.31 6.12
C VAL A 61 19.14 17.71 6.89
N ILE A 62 18.37 16.86 6.25
CA ILE A 62 17.17 16.26 6.84
C ILE A 62 17.59 15.02 7.61
N LYS A 63 17.72 15.17 8.93
CA LYS A 63 18.12 14.10 9.87
C LYS A 63 17.03 13.03 10.09
N THR A 64 16.46 12.51 9.01
CA THR A 64 15.51 11.40 9.02
C THR A 64 15.74 10.49 7.82
N GLN A 65 15.47 9.20 8.00
CA GLN A 65 15.52 8.21 6.91
C GLN A 65 14.12 7.91 6.35
N ASN A 66 13.08 8.53 6.91
CA ASN A 66 11.72 8.37 6.42
C ASN A 66 11.51 9.25 5.18
N PHE A 67 11.46 8.62 4.02
CA PHE A 67 11.29 9.27 2.72
C PHE A 67 10.02 10.11 2.60
N GLU A 68 8.93 9.73 3.26
CA GLU A 68 7.70 10.52 3.25
C GLU A 68 7.92 11.89 3.94
N VAL A 69 8.72 11.91 5.00
CA VAL A 69 9.10 13.15 5.73
C VAL A 69 10.01 14.01 4.87
N ILE A 70 10.99 13.40 4.20
CA ILE A 70 11.91 14.10 3.30
C ILE A 70 11.13 14.77 2.17
N MET A 71 10.25 14.02 1.50
CA MET A 71 9.39 14.57 0.43
C MET A 71 8.50 15.70 0.93
N GLN A 72 7.91 15.57 2.12
CA GLN A 72 7.11 16.65 2.71
C GLN A 72 7.91 17.93 2.94
N HIS A 73 9.16 17.82 3.41
CA HIS A 73 10.02 19.00 3.59
C HIS A 73 10.31 19.70 2.25
N LEU A 74 10.54 18.93 1.18
CA LEU A 74 10.76 19.48 -0.16
C LEU A 74 9.51 20.19 -0.69
N ASP A 75 8.35 19.56 -0.56
CA ASP A 75 7.08 20.13 -1.02
C ASP A 75 6.74 21.42 -0.26
N ASN A 76 6.89 21.42 1.07
CA ASN A 76 6.69 22.61 1.89
C ASN A 76 7.66 23.73 1.51
N PHE A 77 8.93 23.39 1.26
CA PHE A 77 9.92 24.39 0.87
C PHE A 77 9.62 24.98 -0.51
N SER A 78 9.25 24.17 -1.49
CA SER A 78 8.81 24.64 -2.82
C SER A 78 7.59 25.56 -2.72
N ALA A 79 6.60 25.19 -1.90
CA ALA A 79 5.42 26.02 -1.65
C ALA A 79 5.77 27.37 -1.00
N LEU A 80 6.70 27.40 -0.05
CA LEU A 80 7.19 28.65 0.57
C LEU A 80 7.94 29.53 -0.43
N ILE A 81 8.82 28.97 -1.26
CA ILE A 81 9.51 29.74 -2.32
C ILE A 81 8.47 30.37 -3.26
N ALA A 82 7.44 29.63 -3.65
CA ALA A 82 6.36 30.13 -4.48
C ALA A 82 5.57 31.28 -3.80
N ALA A 83 5.23 31.12 -2.52
CA ALA A 83 4.45 32.09 -1.77
C ALA A 83 5.19 33.41 -1.51
N PHE A 84 6.51 33.35 -1.35
CA PHE A 84 7.36 34.53 -1.15
C PHE A 84 7.92 35.14 -2.44
N GLU A 85 7.45 34.70 -3.61
CA GLU A 85 7.97 35.13 -4.91
C GLU A 85 9.50 34.97 -5.00
N GLY A 86 10.02 33.89 -4.40
CA GLY A 86 11.44 33.59 -4.34
C GLY A 86 12.01 33.14 -5.68
N ASP A 87 13.31 32.84 -5.69
CA ASP A 87 14.03 32.49 -6.91
C ASP A 87 13.43 31.27 -7.64
N LEU A 88 13.06 31.49 -8.91
CA LEU A 88 12.48 30.44 -9.77
C LEU A 88 13.49 29.32 -10.07
N GLY A 89 14.78 29.64 -10.12
CA GLY A 89 15.85 28.66 -10.31
C GLY A 89 15.92 27.67 -9.14
N LEU A 90 15.90 28.19 -7.92
CA LEU A 90 15.87 27.42 -6.69
C LEU A 90 14.61 26.56 -6.60
N ARG A 91 13.43 27.13 -6.90
CA ARG A 91 12.18 26.36 -6.92
C ARG A 91 12.26 25.17 -7.88
N LYS A 92 12.71 25.40 -9.12
CA LYS A 92 12.89 24.32 -10.11
C LYS A 92 13.89 23.26 -9.65
N ARG A 93 14.96 23.66 -8.96
CA ARG A 93 15.94 22.71 -8.39
C ARG A 93 15.31 21.84 -7.30
N VAL A 94 14.50 22.42 -6.41
CA VAL A 94 13.77 21.69 -5.36
C VAL A 94 12.74 20.73 -5.96
N ASP A 95 11.94 21.20 -6.92
CA ASP A 95 10.93 20.37 -7.59
C ASP A 95 11.60 19.20 -8.33
N LYS A 96 12.72 19.46 -9.02
CA LYS A 96 13.51 18.41 -9.67
C LYS A 96 14.07 17.41 -8.66
N ALA A 97 14.58 17.86 -7.53
CA ALA A 97 15.07 16.97 -6.48
C ALA A 97 13.95 16.10 -5.89
N SER A 98 12.74 16.63 -5.72
CA SER A 98 11.56 15.86 -5.28
C SER A 98 11.20 14.75 -6.28
N VAL A 99 11.20 15.06 -7.58
CA VAL A 99 10.99 14.07 -8.65
C VAL A 99 12.09 13.01 -8.66
N ASN A 100 13.37 13.43 -8.61
CA ASN A 100 14.51 12.53 -8.56
C ASN A 100 14.44 11.60 -7.33
N LEU A 101 14.02 12.11 -6.18
CA LEU A 101 13.89 11.32 -4.96
C LEU A 101 12.80 10.24 -5.11
N LYS A 102 11.64 10.59 -5.70
CA LYS A 102 10.58 9.61 -6.00
C LYS A 102 11.06 8.53 -6.95
N SER A 103 11.71 8.89 -8.06
CA SER A 103 12.27 7.93 -8.99
C SER A 103 13.36 7.06 -8.34
N SER A 104 14.21 7.65 -7.50
CA SER A 104 15.25 6.93 -6.76
C SER A 104 14.65 5.94 -5.77
N LEU A 105 13.56 6.28 -5.10
CA LEU A 105 12.84 5.40 -4.19
C LEU A 105 12.25 4.20 -4.93
N LEU A 106 11.59 4.43 -6.08
CA LEU A 106 11.07 3.34 -6.91
C LEU A 106 12.21 2.42 -7.40
N ASN A 107 13.34 3.00 -7.81
CA ASN A 107 14.53 2.24 -8.20
C ASN A 107 15.12 1.45 -7.01
N ALA A 108 15.11 2.02 -5.80
CA ALA A 108 15.60 1.37 -4.59
C ALA A 108 14.72 0.17 -4.22
N VAL A 109 13.39 0.36 -4.21
CA VAL A 109 12.44 -0.73 -3.96
C VAL A 109 12.66 -1.83 -5.00
N LYS A 110 12.74 -1.50 -6.29
CA LYS A 110 13.04 -2.46 -7.36
C LYS A 110 14.36 -3.21 -7.13
N ALA A 111 15.45 -2.51 -6.84
CA ALA A 111 16.79 -3.09 -6.75
C ALA A 111 17.00 -3.95 -5.49
N LEU A 112 16.29 -3.64 -4.41
CA LEU A 112 16.38 -4.39 -3.16
C LEU A 112 15.36 -5.53 -3.10
N HIS A 113 14.26 -5.43 -3.85
CA HIS A 113 13.26 -6.49 -3.91
C HIS A 113 13.88 -7.78 -4.44
N PRO A 114 13.46 -8.95 -3.95
CA PRO A 114 13.80 -10.20 -4.62
C PRO A 114 13.46 -10.10 -6.11
N GLU A 115 14.22 -10.78 -6.97
CA GLU A 115 14.15 -10.62 -8.43
C GLU A 115 12.87 -11.23 -9.01
N HIS A 116 12.44 -12.36 -8.46
CA HIS A 116 11.23 -13.05 -8.91
C HIS A 116 10.49 -13.77 -7.78
N VAL A 117 9.22 -14.08 -8.02
CA VAL A 117 8.29 -14.71 -7.07
C VAL A 117 8.81 -16.00 -6.40
N PHE A 118 9.75 -16.71 -7.03
CA PHE A 118 10.35 -17.93 -6.48
C PHE A 118 11.46 -17.70 -5.44
N GLU A 119 11.99 -16.48 -5.31
CA GLU A 119 13.00 -16.17 -4.29
C GLU A 119 12.41 -16.11 -2.88
N VAL A 120 11.11 -15.80 -2.77
CA VAL A 120 10.37 -15.96 -1.51
C VAL A 120 10.35 -17.46 -1.18
N PRO A 121 10.88 -17.92 -0.04
CA PRO A 121 10.85 -19.34 0.30
C PRO A 121 9.41 -19.87 0.33
N GLU A 122 9.20 -21.08 -0.21
CA GLU A 122 7.85 -21.65 -0.36
C GLU A 122 7.10 -21.72 0.98
N GLU A 123 7.79 -22.13 2.05
CA GLU A 123 7.20 -22.20 3.39
C GLU A 123 6.75 -20.83 3.92
N LYS A 124 7.56 -19.78 3.71
CA LYS A 124 7.21 -18.40 4.06
C LYS A 124 5.99 -17.93 3.26
N SER A 125 5.99 -18.21 1.95
CA SER A 125 4.91 -17.86 1.03
C SER A 125 3.59 -18.54 1.42
N LYS A 126 3.62 -19.84 1.75
CA LYS A 126 2.46 -20.60 2.24
C LYS A 126 1.99 -20.11 3.61
N ALA A 127 2.90 -19.74 4.51
CA ALA A 127 2.54 -19.18 5.81
C ALA A 127 1.78 -17.85 5.65
N CYS A 128 2.29 -16.96 4.79
CA CYS A 128 1.63 -15.69 4.51
C CYS A 128 0.29 -15.91 3.82
N SER A 129 0.22 -16.82 2.85
CA SER A 129 -1.05 -17.20 2.22
C SER A 129 -2.11 -17.65 3.23
N ARG A 130 -1.75 -18.51 4.20
CA ARG A 130 -2.65 -18.91 5.30
C ARG A 130 -3.07 -17.75 6.19
N PHE A 131 -2.21 -16.76 6.39
CA PHE A 131 -2.55 -15.55 7.14
C PHE A 131 -3.58 -14.71 6.39
N LEU A 132 -3.34 -14.42 5.11
CA LEU A 132 -4.24 -13.63 4.26
C LEU A 132 -5.60 -14.29 4.07
N LYS A 133 -5.62 -15.61 3.83
CA LYS A 133 -6.84 -16.40 3.59
C LYS A 133 -7.87 -16.23 4.71
N ARG A 134 -7.44 -16.06 5.97
CA ARG A 134 -8.35 -15.90 7.14
C ARG A 134 -9.27 -14.68 6.98
N PHE A 135 -8.75 -13.60 6.41
CA PHE A 135 -9.51 -12.37 6.23
C PHE A 135 -10.46 -12.49 5.04
N LEU A 136 -9.98 -13.05 3.93
CA LEU A 136 -10.81 -13.31 2.74
C LEU A 136 -11.96 -14.29 3.05
N ASP A 137 -11.68 -15.38 3.77
CA ASP A 137 -12.69 -16.37 4.19
C ASP A 137 -13.76 -15.78 5.11
N SER A 138 -13.43 -14.70 5.84
CA SER A 138 -14.39 -14.01 6.70
C SER A 138 -15.36 -13.10 5.92
N GLY A 139 -15.24 -13.04 4.58
CA GLY A 139 -15.92 -12.05 3.75
C GLY A 139 -15.31 -10.65 3.84
N GLY A 140 -14.08 -10.56 4.36
CA GLY A 140 -13.33 -9.32 4.48
C GLY A 140 -12.52 -9.00 3.23
N ASN A 141 -11.92 -7.81 3.27
CA ASN A 141 -11.08 -7.26 2.21
C ASN A 141 -9.67 -7.05 2.73
N ILE A 142 -8.69 -7.11 1.82
CA ILE A 142 -7.29 -6.80 2.10
C ILE A 142 -6.98 -5.43 1.50
N PHE A 143 -6.57 -4.51 2.36
CA PHE A 143 -6.07 -3.19 2.01
C PHE A 143 -4.56 -3.17 2.22
N SER A 144 -3.81 -2.61 1.27
CA SER A 144 -2.37 -2.45 1.37
C SER A 144 -1.99 -0.99 1.16
N THR A 145 -1.06 -0.50 1.98
CA THR A 145 -0.33 0.75 1.75
C THR A 145 1.10 0.48 1.31
N ASN A 146 1.44 -0.77 1.04
CA ASN A 146 2.79 -1.17 0.62
C ASN A 146 2.92 -1.08 -0.88
N TYR A 147 4.12 -0.67 -1.29
CA TYR A 147 4.45 -0.42 -2.69
C TYR A 147 5.10 -1.63 -3.36
N ASP A 148 5.67 -2.54 -2.57
CA ASP A 148 6.38 -3.72 -3.04
C ASP A 148 5.46 -4.79 -3.68
N LEU A 149 6.10 -5.85 -4.20
CA LEU A 149 5.42 -6.94 -4.89
C LEU A 149 5.09 -8.13 -3.97
N LEU A 150 5.42 -8.10 -2.67
CA LEU A 150 5.30 -9.28 -1.82
C LEU A 150 3.84 -9.75 -1.68
N LEU A 151 2.91 -8.81 -1.44
CA LEU A 151 1.49 -9.15 -1.37
C LEU A 151 1.00 -9.77 -2.68
N TYR A 152 1.29 -9.11 -3.80
CA TYR A 152 0.93 -9.57 -5.13
C TYR A 152 1.48 -10.99 -5.40
N TRP A 153 2.75 -11.23 -5.12
CA TRP A 153 3.40 -12.51 -5.31
C TRP A 153 2.84 -13.63 -4.45
N VAL A 154 2.53 -13.35 -3.18
CA VAL A 154 1.92 -14.37 -2.31
C VAL A 154 0.53 -14.76 -2.83
N LEU A 155 -0.27 -13.77 -3.27
CA LEU A 155 -1.60 -14.01 -3.82
C LEU A 155 -1.54 -14.84 -5.11
N MET A 156 -0.64 -14.49 -6.03
CA MET A 156 -0.46 -15.19 -7.31
C MET A 156 0.11 -16.60 -7.13
N ARG A 157 1.12 -16.78 -6.27
CA ARG A 157 1.85 -18.05 -6.15
C ARG A 157 1.08 -19.15 -5.44
N ASN A 158 0.22 -18.82 -4.48
CA ASN A 158 -0.35 -19.82 -3.56
C ASN A 158 -1.77 -20.27 -3.92
N SER A 159 -2.26 -20.00 -5.13
CA SER A 159 -3.67 -20.26 -5.52
C SER A 159 -4.63 -19.84 -4.40
N VAL A 160 -4.40 -18.67 -3.79
CA VAL A 160 -5.29 -18.12 -2.76
C VAL A 160 -6.64 -17.89 -3.44
N VAL A 161 -7.57 -18.77 -3.13
CA VAL A 161 -8.86 -18.88 -3.81
C VAL A 161 -9.59 -17.53 -3.69
N ASN A 162 -10.05 -17.00 -4.82
CA ASN A 162 -10.91 -15.80 -4.95
C ASN A 162 -10.28 -14.43 -4.65
N HIS A 163 -8.96 -14.24 -4.69
CA HIS A 163 -8.44 -12.87 -4.67
C HIS A 163 -8.74 -12.15 -6.00
N VAL A 164 -9.22 -10.92 -5.93
CA VAL A 164 -9.56 -10.09 -7.09
C VAL A 164 -9.11 -8.67 -6.79
N ASP A 165 -8.27 -8.10 -7.68
CA ASP A 165 -7.77 -6.73 -7.58
C ASP A 165 -8.48 -5.75 -8.53
N GLY A 166 -9.57 -6.20 -9.15
CA GLY A 166 -10.42 -5.41 -10.05
C GLY A 166 -9.93 -5.36 -11.50
N CYS A 167 -8.71 -5.85 -11.78
CA CYS A 167 -8.17 -5.89 -13.13
C CYS A 167 -8.71 -7.08 -13.95
N GLY A 168 -8.85 -6.88 -15.25
CA GLY A 168 -9.19 -7.92 -16.22
C GLY A 168 -8.82 -7.49 -17.63
N ARG A 169 -8.87 -8.43 -18.58
CA ARG A 169 -8.65 -8.15 -20.01
C ARG A 169 -9.98 -7.92 -20.72
N GLU A 170 -10.02 -6.96 -21.62
CA GLU A 170 -11.16 -6.69 -22.50
C GLU A 170 -10.87 -7.22 -23.90
N LEU A 171 -11.93 -7.61 -24.62
CA LEU A 171 -11.80 -8.05 -26.01
C LEU A 171 -11.75 -6.79 -26.88
N GLU A 172 -10.64 -6.59 -27.60
CA GLU A 172 -10.41 -5.38 -28.39
C GLU A 172 -11.09 -5.43 -29.77
N ASN A 173 -11.40 -6.62 -30.26
CA ASN A 173 -12.11 -6.85 -31.51
C ASN A 173 -13.53 -7.42 -31.30
N PRO A 174 -14.46 -6.75 -30.60
CA PRO A 174 -15.76 -7.34 -30.27
C PRO A 174 -16.75 -7.31 -31.46
N ASP A 175 -16.51 -8.13 -32.49
CA ASP A 175 -17.49 -8.41 -33.56
C ASP A 175 -18.56 -9.43 -33.09
N GLU A 176 -19.69 -9.53 -33.80
CA GLU A 176 -20.82 -10.42 -33.46
C GLU A 176 -20.39 -11.89 -33.20
N PHE A 177 -19.31 -12.33 -33.85
CA PHE A 177 -18.62 -13.57 -33.53
C PHE A 177 -17.14 -13.49 -33.91
N VAL A 178 -16.25 -13.65 -32.93
CA VAL A 178 -14.81 -13.80 -33.13
C VAL A 178 -14.38 -15.19 -32.67
N PRO A 179 -13.85 -16.04 -33.57
CA PRO A 179 -13.27 -17.33 -33.19
C PRO A 179 -12.22 -17.15 -32.07
N PRO A 180 -12.11 -18.06 -31.09
CA PRO A 180 -11.16 -17.92 -29.97
C PRO A 180 -9.71 -17.67 -30.38
N GLU A 181 -9.28 -18.25 -31.51
CA GLU A 181 -7.96 -18.07 -32.12
C GLU A 181 -7.70 -16.68 -32.71
N GLU A 182 -8.76 -15.91 -32.99
CA GLU A 182 -8.71 -14.56 -33.55
C GLU A 182 -9.01 -13.48 -32.48
N GLN A 183 -9.26 -13.87 -31.23
CA GLN A 183 -9.58 -12.92 -30.16
C GLN A 183 -8.34 -12.13 -29.73
N GLU A 184 -8.42 -10.81 -29.88
CA GLU A 184 -7.39 -9.88 -29.44
C GLU A 184 -7.76 -9.34 -28.06
N TRP A 185 -6.91 -9.60 -27.08
CA TRP A 185 -7.15 -9.22 -25.69
C TRP A 185 -6.26 -8.04 -25.30
N SER A 186 -6.87 -7.05 -24.66
CA SER A 186 -6.15 -5.91 -24.08
C SER A 186 -5.14 -6.38 -23.03
N GLU A 187 -4.25 -5.46 -22.62
CA GLU A 187 -3.52 -5.60 -21.35
C GLU A 187 -4.49 -5.71 -20.15
N LEU A 188 -3.96 -5.95 -18.94
CA LEU A 188 -4.78 -5.96 -17.73
C LEU A 188 -5.18 -4.54 -17.36
N ILE A 189 -6.47 -4.23 -17.49
CA ILE A 189 -7.04 -2.92 -17.18
C ILE A 189 -7.89 -3.05 -15.92
N TRP A 190 -7.74 -2.12 -14.97
CA TRP A 190 -8.61 -2.02 -13.81
C TRP A 190 -10.01 -1.54 -14.21
N GLY A 191 -11.04 -2.26 -13.77
CA GLY A 191 -12.44 -1.87 -13.98
C GLY A 191 -13.35 -3.07 -14.21
N LYS A 192 -12.93 -4.01 -15.08
CA LYS A 192 -13.74 -5.16 -15.49
C LYS A 192 -14.22 -6.03 -14.32
N ASN A 193 -13.36 -6.24 -13.32
CA ASN A 193 -13.65 -7.11 -12.18
C ASN A 193 -13.89 -6.32 -10.88
N ARG A 194 -14.23 -5.03 -11.00
CA ARG A 194 -14.37 -4.09 -9.86
C ARG A 194 -15.41 -4.54 -8.83
N ASP A 195 -16.52 -5.14 -9.27
CA ASP A 195 -17.61 -5.56 -8.38
C ASP A 195 -17.22 -6.74 -7.46
N ALA A 196 -16.25 -7.54 -7.88
CA ALA A 196 -15.73 -8.67 -7.12
C ALA A 196 -14.41 -8.33 -6.37
N GLN A 197 -13.92 -7.10 -6.49
CA GLN A 197 -12.62 -6.70 -5.94
C GLN A 197 -12.60 -6.81 -4.41
N ASN A 198 -11.60 -7.52 -3.90
CA ASN A 198 -11.36 -7.71 -2.45
C ASN A 198 -9.92 -7.44 -2.02
N VAL A 199 -9.03 -7.09 -2.96
CA VAL A 199 -7.67 -6.61 -2.71
C VAL A 199 -7.53 -5.18 -3.23
N PHE A 200 -7.08 -4.27 -2.36
CA PHE A 200 -7.06 -2.82 -2.62
C PHE A 200 -5.71 -2.23 -2.24
N TYR A 201 -4.99 -1.66 -3.21
CA TYR A 201 -3.72 -0.97 -2.97
C TYR A 201 -3.98 0.52 -2.77
N VAL A 202 -4.27 0.92 -1.53
CA VAL A 202 -4.77 2.27 -1.15
C VAL A 202 -3.76 3.38 -1.41
N HIS A 203 -2.46 3.07 -1.37
CA HIS A 203 -1.38 4.01 -1.73
C HIS A 203 -0.73 3.66 -3.09
N GLY A 204 -1.35 2.76 -3.86
CA GLY A 204 -0.78 2.20 -5.08
C GLY A 204 0.21 1.06 -4.81
N ALA A 205 0.77 0.49 -5.89
CA ALA A 205 1.75 -0.58 -5.86
C ALA A 205 2.53 -0.64 -7.18
N LEU A 206 3.73 -1.21 -7.14
CA LEU A 206 4.64 -1.32 -8.29
C LEU A 206 4.02 -1.82 -9.61
N PRO A 207 3.06 -2.78 -9.62
CA PRO A 207 2.47 -3.25 -10.87
C PRO A 207 1.46 -2.29 -11.50
N PHE A 208 0.94 -1.29 -10.78
CA PHE A 208 -0.17 -0.46 -11.25
C PHE A 208 0.35 0.82 -11.88
N PHE A 209 -0.11 1.16 -13.08
CA PHE A 209 0.29 2.35 -13.82
C PHE A 209 -0.94 3.14 -14.27
N ASP A 210 -0.81 4.46 -14.26
CA ASP A 210 -1.84 5.37 -14.79
C ASP A 210 -1.42 5.79 -16.21
N THR A 211 -2.21 5.38 -17.22
CA THR A 211 -1.96 5.73 -18.63
C THR A 211 -2.65 7.05 -19.02
N GLY A 212 -3.31 7.72 -18.08
CA GLY A 212 -4.11 8.92 -18.29
C GLY A 212 -5.55 8.63 -18.74
N THR A 213 -5.77 7.54 -19.49
CA THR A 213 -7.11 7.09 -19.88
C THR A 213 -7.62 5.94 -19.04
N ALA A 214 -6.72 5.13 -18.46
CA ALA A 214 -7.06 3.98 -17.65
C ALA A 214 -5.95 3.68 -16.63
N VAL A 215 -6.25 2.77 -15.70
CA VAL A 215 -5.24 2.18 -14.81
C VAL A 215 -4.94 0.78 -15.31
N THR A 216 -3.68 0.52 -15.67
CA THR A 216 -3.23 -0.78 -16.17
C THR A 216 -2.34 -1.48 -15.16
N LYS A 217 -2.29 -2.80 -15.21
CA LYS A 217 -1.53 -3.64 -14.28
C LYS A 217 -0.52 -4.48 -15.05
N GLU A 218 0.75 -4.28 -14.74
CA GLU A 218 1.83 -5.11 -15.25
C GLU A 218 1.74 -6.54 -14.73
N GLU A 219 2.13 -7.48 -15.60
CA GLU A 219 2.15 -8.90 -15.30
C GLU A 219 3.44 -9.55 -15.81
N TYR A 220 3.61 -10.82 -15.42
CA TYR A 220 4.65 -11.66 -16.00
C TYR A 220 4.30 -11.95 -17.46
N ASP A 221 5.25 -11.77 -18.36
CA ASP A 221 5.14 -12.29 -19.72
C ASP A 221 6.06 -13.51 -19.89
N GLY A 222 5.97 -14.19 -21.03
CA GLY A 222 6.78 -15.39 -21.31
C GLY A 222 8.28 -15.12 -21.53
N TYR A 223 8.71 -13.85 -21.52
CA TYR A 223 10.05 -13.41 -21.92
C TYR A 223 10.82 -12.69 -20.80
N ASN A 224 10.14 -11.91 -19.97
CA ASN A 224 10.68 -11.05 -18.93
C ASN A 224 9.99 -11.31 -17.59
N ASN A 225 10.73 -11.07 -16.50
CA ASN A 225 10.13 -11.02 -15.18
C ASN A 225 9.33 -9.71 -14.98
N LEU A 226 8.42 -9.70 -14.01
CA LEU A 226 7.58 -8.54 -13.73
C LEU A 226 8.39 -7.26 -13.43
N LEU A 227 9.53 -7.38 -12.72
CA LEU A 227 10.37 -6.21 -12.40
C LEU A 227 11.04 -5.63 -13.64
N GLU A 228 11.43 -6.47 -14.61
CA GLU A 228 11.99 -6.05 -15.90
C GLU A 228 10.96 -5.27 -16.71
N ASN A 229 9.70 -5.74 -16.76
CA ASN A 229 8.62 -5.04 -17.46
C ASN A 229 8.33 -3.66 -16.84
N ILE A 230 8.20 -3.61 -15.51
CA ILE A 230 8.07 -2.36 -14.74
C ILE A 230 9.24 -1.42 -15.04
N SER A 231 10.45 -1.96 -15.15
CA SER A 231 11.65 -1.19 -15.48
C SER A 231 11.61 -0.59 -16.87
N GLY A 232 11.14 -1.37 -17.85
CA GLY A 232 10.98 -0.91 -19.22
C GLY A 232 10.02 0.28 -19.31
N ARG A 233 8.94 0.27 -18.53
CA ARG A 233 7.99 1.38 -18.43
C ARG A 233 8.59 2.61 -17.76
N MET A 234 9.27 2.42 -16.62
CA MET A 234 9.97 3.50 -15.93
C MET A 234 11.04 4.18 -16.81
N ALA A 235 11.76 3.41 -17.63
CA ALA A 235 12.73 3.95 -18.57
C ALA A 235 12.10 4.82 -19.68
N LYS A 236 10.81 4.61 -19.99
CA LYS A 236 10.02 5.43 -20.93
C LYS A 236 9.35 6.65 -20.27
N GLY A 237 9.54 6.83 -18.96
CA GLY A 237 8.93 7.90 -18.18
C GLY A 237 7.52 7.58 -17.67
N GLU A 238 7.09 6.31 -17.75
CA GLU A 238 5.85 5.83 -17.14
C GLU A 238 6.15 5.31 -15.74
N TYR A 239 5.52 5.88 -14.72
CA TYR A 239 5.78 5.52 -13.33
C TYR A 239 4.58 4.80 -12.70
N PRO A 240 4.82 3.83 -11.80
CA PRO A 240 3.76 3.22 -11.03
C PRO A 240 2.95 4.24 -10.22
N ILE A 241 1.66 3.97 -10.04
CA ILE A 241 0.77 4.70 -9.14
C ILE A 241 1.29 4.51 -7.72
N PHE A 242 1.59 5.63 -7.07
CA PHE A 242 2.36 5.64 -5.83
C PHE A 242 2.14 6.91 -5.03
N VAL A 243 1.59 6.79 -3.82
CA VAL A 243 1.27 7.93 -2.95
C VAL A 243 2.32 8.08 -1.84
N THR A 244 3.33 8.91 -2.06
CA THR A 244 4.47 8.98 -1.11
C THR A 244 4.87 10.33 -0.57
N ALA A 245 4.11 11.37 -0.87
CA ALA A 245 4.45 12.71 -0.41
C ALA A 245 3.33 13.34 0.41
N GLY A 246 3.76 14.17 1.35
CA GLY A 246 2.91 15.14 2.03
C GLY A 246 2.21 14.67 3.29
N ASP A 247 1.53 15.61 3.93
CA ASP A 247 0.65 15.31 5.05
C ASP A 247 -0.56 14.47 4.60
N GLY A 248 -1.40 14.06 5.56
CA GLY A 248 -2.58 13.27 5.25
C GLY A 248 -3.54 13.95 4.25
N GLN A 249 -3.56 15.28 4.13
CA GLN A 249 -4.41 15.98 3.15
C GLN A 249 -3.80 15.95 1.75
N GLN A 250 -2.48 16.12 1.63
CA GLN A 250 -1.79 15.98 0.34
C GLN A 250 -1.89 14.56 -0.20
N LYS A 251 -1.70 13.54 0.65
CA LYS A 251 -1.92 12.13 0.28
C LYS A 251 -3.37 11.89 -0.16
N LEU A 252 -4.35 12.43 0.58
CA LEU A 252 -5.76 12.31 0.21
C LEU A 252 -6.07 13.02 -1.12
N SER A 253 -5.47 14.19 -1.38
CA SER A 253 -5.62 14.88 -2.65
C SER A 253 -5.10 14.00 -3.80
N HIS A 254 -3.91 13.42 -3.68
CA HIS A 254 -3.38 12.51 -4.70
C HIS A 254 -4.30 11.31 -4.92
N ILE A 255 -4.77 10.68 -3.85
CA ILE A 255 -5.76 9.59 -3.91
C ILE A 255 -7.01 10.03 -4.69
N LYS A 256 -7.50 11.24 -4.47
CA LYS A 256 -8.73 11.78 -5.10
C LYS A 256 -8.58 12.15 -6.57
N HIS A 257 -7.36 12.31 -7.08
CA HIS A 257 -7.09 12.61 -8.48
C HIS A 257 -6.86 11.36 -9.34
N ASN A 258 -6.78 10.17 -8.75
CA ASN A 258 -6.69 8.91 -9.46
C ASN A 258 -7.91 8.03 -9.15
N GLU A 259 -8.59 7.54 -10.19
CA GLU A 259 -9.87 6.84 -10.02
C GLU A 259 -9.71 5.53 -9.23
N TYR A 260 -8.67 4.75 -9.53
CA TYR A 260 -8.37 3.51 -8.83
C TYR A 260 -8.09 3.74 -7.34
N LEU A 261 -7.23 4.70 -7.01
CA LEU A 261 -6.93 5.04 -5.61
C LEU A 261 -8.17 5.55 -4.88
N THR A 262 -8.98 6.38 -5.54
CA THR A 262 -10.26 6.84 -5.00
C THR A 262 -11.17 5.66 -4.67
N PHE A 263 -11.28 4.68 -5.56
CA PHE A 263 -12.08 3.50 -5.33
C PHE A 263 -11.57 2.68 -4.15
N CYS A 264 -10.26 2.44 -4.06
CA CYS A 264 -9.63 1.75 -2.93
C CYS A 264 -9.91 2.48 -1.60
N TYR A 265 -9.76 3.80 -1.58
CA TYR A 265 -9.99 4.61 -0.38
C TYR A 265 -11.47 4.64 0.04
N GLU A 266 -12.40 4.75 -0.90
CA GLU A 266 -13.83 4.72 -0.59
C GLU A 266 -14.29 3.34 -0.12
N ASN A 267 -13.70 2.24 -0.62
CA ASN A 267 -13.94 0.91 -0.06
C ASN A 267 -13.50 0.82 1.40
N LEU A 268 -12.35 1.39 1.76
CA LEU A 268 -11.93 1.48 3.16
C LEU A 268 -12.87 2.35 4.01
N CYS A 269 -13.37 3.47 3.45
CA CYS A 269 -14.32 4.35 4.13
C CYS A 269 -15.70 3.72 4.36
N ASN A 270 -16.04 2.70 3.56
CA ASN A 270 -17.32 2.00 3.63
C ASN A 270 -17.19 0.60 4.26
N ALA A 271 -16.00 0.23 4.75
CA ALA A 271 -15.76 -1.06 5.39
C ALA A 271 -16.67 -1.28 6.61
N GLU A 272 -17.05 -2.53 6.85
CA GLU A 272 -18.00 -2.91 7.89
C GLU A 272 -17.45 -4.08 8.70
N GLY A 273 -18.00 -4.36 9.88
CA GLY A 273 -17.45 -5.42 10.70
C GLY A 273 -16.22 -4.96 11.49
N SER A 274 -15.06 -5.56 11.25
CA SER A 274 -13.82 -5.26 11.98
C SER A 274 -12.65 -5.04 11.03
N LEU A 275 -11.68 -4.22 11.44
CA LEU A 275 -10.41 -4.04 10.72
C LEU A 275 -9.25 -4.55 11.57
N VAL A 276 -8.36 -5.35 11.00
CA VAL A 276 -7.11 -5.76 11.63
C VAL A 276 -5.96 -5.09 10.89
N THR A 277 -5.00 -4.51 11.60
CA THR A 277 -3.81 -3.92 10.97
C THR A 277 -2.57 -4.75 11.28
N PHE A 278 -1.70 -4.87 10.28
CA PHE A 278 -0.37 -5.47 10.45
C PHE A 278 0.66 -4.58 9.76
N GLY A 279 1.68 -4.17 10.52
CA GLY A 279 2.77 -3.35 10.00
C GLY A 279 2.41 -1.88 9.77
N PHE A 280 1.30 -1.42 10.36
CA PHE A 280 0.77 -0.07 10.19
C PHE A 280 0.59 0.60 11.56
N ASN A 281 1.39 1.66 11.82
CA ASN A 281 1.46 2.29 13.14
C ASN A 281 0.71 3.62 13.25
N PHE A 282 -0.04 4.03 12.21
CA PHE A 282 -0.80 5.29 12.20
C PHE A 282 0.07 6.50 12.58
N GLY A 283 1.12 6.75 11.81
CA GLY A 283 1.98 7.89 12.04
C GLY A 283 1.24 9.21 11.81
N LYS A 284 1.87 10.33 12.14
CA LYS A 284 1.33 11.69 11.87
C LYS A 284 0.95 11.95 10.40
N TYR A 285 1.47 11.14 9.47
CA TYR A 285 1.22 11.26 8.03
C TYR A 285 0.10 10.35 7.51
N ASP A 286 -0.48 9.53 8.39
CA ASP A 286 -1.50 8.54 8.05
C ASP A 286 -2.90 8.96 8.52
N GLU A 287 -3.10 10.24 8.86
CA GLU A 287 -4.37 10.74 9.38
C GLU A 287 -5.55 10.55 8.40
N HIS A 288 -5.29 10.47 7.09
CA HIS A 288 -6.32 10.15 6.10
C HIS A 288 -6.87 8.73 6.25
N ILE A 289 -6.06 7.79 6.72
CA ILE A 289 -6.50 6.42 7.02
C ILE A 289 -7.35 6.40 8.30
N ILE A 290 -6.96 7.14 9.34
CA ILE A 290 -7.81 7.32 10.54
C ILE A 290 -9.15 7.96 10.15
N LYS A 291 -9.14 8.98 9.28
CA LYS A 291 -10.37 9.59 8.74
C LYS A 291 -11.24 8.58 7.98
N ALA A 292 -10.64 7.69 7.18
CA ALA A 292 -11.37 6.64 6.49
C ALA A 292 -12.04 5.66 7.47
N ILE A 293 -11.29 5.17 8.45
CA ILE A 293 -11.78 4.29 9.52
C ILE A 293 -12.92 4.96 10.30
N ASN A 294 -12.80 6.25 10.58
CA ASN A 294 -13.83 7.03 11.28
C ASN A 294 -15.10 7.25 10.46
N ARG A 295 -14.99 7.36 9.12
CA ARG A 295 -16.15 7.35 8.21
C ARG A 295 -16.85 6.00 8.27
N ALA A 296 -16.08 4.91 8.20
CA ALA A 296 -16.56 3.54 8.26
C ALA A 296 -17.24 3.19 9.60
N ALA A 297 -16.74 3.76 10.70
CA ALA A 297 -17.30 3.57 12.04
C ALA A 297 -18.73 4.10 12.20
N LYS A 298 -19.17 5.03 11.32
CA LYS A 298 -20.52 5.64 11.32
C LYS A 298 -20.99 6.03 12.75
N HIS A 299 -20.07 6.54 13.56
CA HIS A 299 -20.29 6.80 14.99
C HIS A 299 -21.45 7.77 15.22
N GLY A 300 -22.28 7.49 16.23
CA GLY A 300 -23.49 8.25 16.53
C GLY A 300 -24.71 7.90 15.64
N ARG A 301 -24.54 7.11 14.58
CA ARG A 301 -25.66 6.63 13.74
C ARG A 301 -26.17 5.28 14.25
N LYS A 302 -27.49 5.12 14.34
CA LYS A 302 -28.16 3.84 14.63
C LYS A 302 -28.26 2.97 13.38
N VAL A 303 -27.11 2.61 12.80
CA VAL A 303 -27.00 1.73 11.63
C VAL A 303 -26.32 0.43 12.04
N LYS A 304 -26.80 -0.70 11.46
CA LYS A 304 -26.20 -2.03 11.68
C LYS A 304 -24.90 -2.20 10.89
N ASP A 305 -24.83 -1.55 9.75
CA ASP A 305 -23.79 -1.73 8.75
C ASP A 305 -22.70 -0.70 9.03
N LYS A 306 -21.70 -1.05 9.85
CA LYS A 306 -20.60 -0.14 10.25
C LYS A 306 -19.36 -0.90 10.71
N LEU A 307 -18.24 -0.20 10.79
CA LEU A 307 -17.02 -0.69 11.40
C LEU A 307 -17.11 -0.62 12.93
N TRP A 308 -17.16 -1.78 13.58
CA TRP A 308 -17.34 -1.92 15.03
C TRP A 308 -16.04 -1.74 15.81
N SER A 309 -14.95 -2.29 15.29
CA SER A 309 -13.68 -2.38 15.99
C SER A 309 -12.50 -2.40 15.06
N ILE A 310 -11.37 -1.94 15.58
CA ILE A 310 -10.05 -2.07 14.97
C ILE A 310 -9.11 -2.82 15.90
N TYR A 311 -8.31 -3.73 15.36
CA TYR A 311 -7.24 -4.45 16.05
C TYR A 311 -5.90 -3.99 15.48
N ILE A 312 -5.09 -3.31 16.29
CA ILE A 312 -3.85 -2.69 15.85
C ILE A 312 -2.65 -3.53 16.32
N GLY A 313 -1.85 -4.00 15.37
CA GLY A 313 -0.64 -4.75 15.67
C GLY A 313 0.49 -3.83 16.12
N VAL A 314 0.96 -3.99 17.36
CA VAL A 314 2.10 -3.24 17.93
C VAL A 314 3.35 -4.12 18.00
N TYR A 315 4.53 -3.54 17.82
CA TYR A 315 5.82 -4.27 17.74
C TYR A 315 6.75 -3.98 18.92
N SER A 316 6.49 -2.92 19.67
CA SER A 316 7.28 -2.46 20.81
C SER A 316 6.40 -1.74 21.84
N ASP A 317 6.94 -1.49 23.03
CA ASP A 317 6.25 -0.69 24.05
C ASP A 317 6.03 0.76 23.57
N SER A 318 6.96 1.31 22.79
CA SER A 318 6.80 2.65 22.20
C SER A 318 5.64 2.70 21.19
N ASP A 319 5.44 1.66 20.39
CA ASP A 319 4.28 1.58 19.49
C ASP A 319 2.98 1.52 20.29
N LYS A 320 2.96 0.72 21.36
CA LYS A 320 1.81 0.64 22.26
C LYS A 320 1.48 1.99 22.87
N GLU A 321 2.47 2.69 23.44
CA GLU A 321 2.29 4.01 24.03
C GLU A 321 1.76 5.02 22.98
N HIS A 322 2.30 4.98 21.76
CA HIS A 322 1.82 5.80 20.65
C HIS A 322 0.34 5.52 20.33
N ILE A 323 -0.05 4.25 20.19
CA ILE A 323 -1.45 3.88 19.91
C ILE A 323 -2.37 4.26 21.08
N GLU A 324 -1.92 4.15 22.33
CA GLU A 324 -2.67 4.62 23.51
C GLU A 324 -2.84 6.15 23.51
N GLN A 325 -1.86 6.91 23.02
CA GLN A 325 -1.95 8.37 22.90
C GLN A 325 -2.91 8.85 21.80
N ILE A 326 -3.13 8.04 20.75
CA ILE A 326 -4.01 8.40 19.63
C ILE A 326 -5.34 7.64 19.65
N GLU A 327 -5.64 6.88 20.70
CA GLU A 327 -6.87 6.08 20.84
C GLU A 327 -8.13 6.94 20.63
N ASP A 328 -8.13 8.16 21.19
CA ASP A 328 -9.23 9.12 21.13
C ASP A 328 -9.53 9.63 19.71
N LYS A 329 -8.55 9.52 18.79
CA LYS A 329 -8.76 9.85 17.38
C LYS A 329 -9.68 8.83 16.69
N PHE A 330 -9.88 7.62 17.23
CA PHE A 330 -10.72 6.58 16.63
C PHE A 330 -12.16 6.64 17.14
N LYS A 331 -13.11 6.48 16.22
CA LYS A 331 -14.56 6.49 16.51
C LYS A 331 -15.17 5.09 16.65
N CYS A 332 -14.38 4.05 16.42
CA CYS A 332 -14.71 2.64 16.69
C CYS A 332 -13.90 2.12 17.88
N LYS A 333 -14.21 0.91 18.35
CA LYS A 333 -13.50 0.31 19.49
C LYS A 333 -12.08 -0.10 19.10
N VAL A 334 -11.08 0.36 19.84
CA VAL A 334 -9.66 0.03 19.60
C VAL A 334 -9.25 -1.17 20.46
N HIS A 335 -8.57 -2.11 19.80
CA HIS A 335 -7.87 -3.25 20.40
C HIS A 335 -6.41 -3.20 19.95
N ILE A 336 -5.49 -3.67 20.79
CA ILE A 336 -4.08 -3.80 20.45
C ILE A 336 -3.62 -5.24 20.66
N PHE A 337 -2.75 -5.73 19.77
CA PHE A 337 -2.17 -7.06 19.90
C PHE A 337 -0.67 -7.06 19.57
N ASP A 338 0.07 -7.98 20.19
CA ASP A 338 1.48 -8.19 19.85
C ASP A 338 1.60 -8.79 18.44
N ALA A 339 2.05 -7.97 17.48
CA ALA A 339 2.18 -8.34 16.08
C ALA A 339 3.18 -9.48 15.86
N LYS A 340 4.18 -9.66 16.74
CA LYS A 340 5.19 -10.73 16.61
C LYS A 340 4.56 -12.12 16.76
N THR A 341 3.43 -12.19 17.46
CA THR A 341 2.70 -13.45 17.65
C THR A 341 1.90 -13.89 16.42
N ALA A 342 1.74 -13.03 15.41
CA ALA A 342 1.02 -13.36 14.18
C ALA A 342 1.79 -14.28 13.24
N ARG A 343 3.14 -14.24 13.28
CA ARG A 343 4.04 -15.07 12.46
C ARG A 343 3.62 -15.13 10.98
N VAL A 344 3.41 -13.95 10.38
CA VAL A 344 2.89 -13.81 9.01
C VAL A 344 3.72 -14.59 8.00
N TRP A 345 5.05 -14.63 8.17
CA TRP A 345 5.97 -15.31 7.26
C TRP A 345 6.50 -16.65 7.79
N GLY A 346 5.86 -17.24 8.80
CA GLY A 346 6.27 -18.52 9.42
C GLY A 346 6.96 -18.37 10.76
#